data_AF-A0A2A5XKE8-F1
#
_entry.id   AF-A0A2A5XKE8-F1
#
_cell.length_a   1.000
_cell.length_b   1.000
_cell.length_c   1.000
_cell.angle_alpha   90.00
_cell.angle_beta   90.00
_cell.angle_gamma   90.00
#
_symmetry.space_group_name_H-M   'P 1'
#
loop_
_entity.id
_entity.type
_entity.pdbx_description
1 polymer ?
#
loop_
_entity_poly.entity_id
_entity_poly.type
_entity_poly.pdbx_seq_one_letter_code
_entity_poly.pdbx_strand_id
1 'polypeptide(L)'
;INKTYEVEYFNLKKDGTFEYQFTLNPFIQLNEIMGNVAEPSTQHFLLYDVYSHLTYADVDEHDINDPYHQESIINIKQGDTLTYDKHFIFLDSLMVNANTNPESQKALDVMLIAKIKMQNMLGEFSYADAIYAVKNNIAQSFPAFLEDGDLKYKFIFSEVNAEAGSIKIKAYEHIDNEKPFIIMKAIIFPYINLLWIGAILMAVGTLISVIQLFKKVKS
;
A
#
# COMPACT_ATOMS: atom_id res chain seq x y z
N ILE A 1 -9.66 13.81 -6.55
CA ILE A 1 -8.85 14.46 -5.50
C ILE A 1 -7.54 14.94 -6.12
N ASN A 2 -7.04 16.10 -5.71
CA ASN A 2 -5.81 16.70 -6.22
C ASN A 2 -4.67 16.42 -5.23
N LYS A 3 -3.68 15.57 -5.59
CA LYS A 3 -2.48 15.31 -4.76
C LYS A 3 -1.20 15.80 -5.46
N THR A 4 -0.43 16.63 -4.78
CA THR A 4 0.89 17.13 -5.22
C THR A 4 1.99 16.37 -4.51
N TYR A 5 3.02 15.95 -5.25
CA TYR A 5 4.20 15.30 -4.69
C TYR A 5 5.43 16.16 -4.96
N GLU A 6 6.33 16.24 -3.98
CA GLU A 6 7.63 16.88 -4.12
C GLU A 6 8.69 15.79 -4.31
N VAL A 7 9.39 15.82 -5.45
CA VAL A 7 10.40 14.82 -5.82
C VAL A 7 11.75 15.50 -5.99
N GLU A 8 12.66 15.22 -5.07
CA GLU A 8 14.03 15.73 -5.10
C GLU A 8 14.96 14.78 -5.86
N TYR A 9 15.73 15.31 -6.80
CA TYR A 9 16.70 14.57 -7.58
C TYR A 9 18.12 14.83 -7.08
N PHE A 10 18.84 13.74 -6.83
CA PHE A 10 20.23 13.77 -6.38
C PHE A 10 21.15 13.07 -7.39
N ASN A 11 22.34 13.63 -7.59
CA ASN A 11 23.41 12.98 -8.35
C ASN A 11 24.38 12.30 -7.37
N LEU A 12 24.74 11.06 -7.66
CA LEU A 12 25.68 10.30 -6.85
C LEU A 12 27.11 10.65 -7.29
N LYS A 13 27.87 11.32 -6.41
CA LYS A 13 29.31 11.55 -6.63
C LYS A 13 30.10 10.26 -6.42
N LYS A 14 31.29 10.18 -7.04
CA LYS A 14 32.22 9.04 -6.91
C LYS A 14 32.67 8.76 -5.47
N ASP A 15 32.52 9.75 -4.59
CA ASP A 15 32.85 9.65 -3.16
C ASP A 15 31.66 9.17 -2.30
N GLY A 16 30.55 8.77 -2.91
CA GLY A 16 29.35 8.27 -2.22
C GLY A 16 28.45 9.36 -1.62
N THR A 17 28.75 10.64 -1.87
CA THR A 17 27.93 11.77 -1.44
C THR A 17 26.87 12.11 -2.49
N PHE A 18 25.67 12.46 -2.01
CA PHE A 18 24.56 12.90 -2.85
C PHE A 18 24.62 14.43 -3.02
N GLU A 19 24.67 14.90 -4.27
CA GLU A 19 24.55 16.33 -4.58
C GLU A 19 23.16 16.61 -5.15
N TYR A 20 22.42 17.49 -4.47
CA TYR A 20 21.11 17.95 -4.93
C TYR A 20 21.23 18.63 -6.29
N GLN A 21 20.40 18.20 -7.24
CA GLN A 21 20.33 18.75 -8.59
C GLN A 21 19.14 19.69 -8.74
N PHE A 22 17.93 19.17 -8.47
CA PHE A 22 16.69 19.90 -8.63
C PHE A 22 15.50 19.18 -7.99
N THR A 23 14.42 19.92 -7.78
CA THR A 23 13.12 19.40 -7.33
C THR A 23 12.09 19.55 -8.45
N LEU A 24 11.33 18.49 -8.69
CA LEU A 24 10.13 18.52 -9.52
C LEU A 24 8.90 18.30 -8.65
N ASN A 25 7.83 19.02 -8.97
CA ASN A 25 6.55 18.92 -8.28
C ASN A 25 5.49 18.32 -9.22
N PRO A 26 5.56 17.03 -9.56
CA PRO A 26 4.52 16.39 -10.34
C PRO A 26 3.23 16.29 -9.51
N PHE A 27 2.11 16.43 -10.19
CA PHE A 27 0.80 16.45 -9.57
C PHE A 27 -0.10 15.42 -10.27
N ILE A 28 -0.95 14.72 -9.51
CA ILE A 28 -1.87 13.71 -10.03
C ILE A 28 -3.32 14.08 -9.69
N GLN A 29 -4.15 14.09 -10.74
CA GLN A 29 -5.60 14.18 -10.61
C GLN A 29 -6.18 12.77 -10.58
N LEU A 30 -6.65 12.38 -9.40
CA LEU A 30 -7.21 11.06 -9.15
C LEU A 30 -8.71 11.14 -9.39
N ASN A 31 -9.20 10.35 -10.35
CA ASN A 31 -10.61 10.24 -10.73
C ASN A 31 -11.00 8.75 -10.82
N GLU A 32 -11.90 8.31 -9.96
CA GLU A 32 -12.35 6.92 -9.82
C GLU A 32 -13.08 6.38 -11.06
N ILE A 33 -13.64 7.24 -11.90
CA ILE A 33 -14.49 6.84 -13.04
C ILE A 33 -13.71 6.86 -14.37
N MET A 34 -12.77 7.79 -14.53
CA MET A 34 -12.09 8.06 -15.81
C MET A 34 -10.59 7.66 -15.80
N GLY A 35 -10.07 7.15 -14.69
CA GLY A 35 -8.66 6.81 -14.52
C GLY A 35 -7.79 8.02 -14.11
N ASN A 36 -6.56 7.73 -13.69
CA ASN A 36 -5.62 8.75 -13.23
C ASN A 36 -5.14 9.62 -14.40
N VAL A 37 -5.39 10.93 -14.33
CA VAL A 37 -4.85 11.90 -15.28
C VAL A 37 -3.57 12.45 -14.69
N ALA A 38 -2.47 11.99 -15.27
CA ALA A 38 -1.13 12.37 -14.88
C ALA A 38 -0.63 13.49 -15.80
N GLU A 39 -0.45 14.69 -15.24
CA GLU A 39 0.14 15.80 -15.98
C GLU A 39 1.65 15.85 -15.72
N PRO A 40 2.49 15.77 -16.77
CA PRO A 40 3.93 15.74 -16.61
C PRO A 40 4.46 17.10 -16.15
N SER A 41 5.32 17.12 -15.13
CA SER A 41 6.11 18.29 -14.77
C SER A 41 7.42 18.29 -15.56
N THR A 42 7.77 19.44 -16.13
CA THR A 42 8.96 19.62 -16.97
C THR A 42 9.86 20.65 -16.34
N GLN A 43 11.15 20.35 -16.23
CA GLN A 43 12.16 21.35 -15.92
C GLN A 43 13.22 21.40 -17.02
N HIS A 44 13.49 22.63 -17.43
CA HIS A 44 14.39 22.93 -18.53
C HIS A 44 15.79 23.20 -18.00
N PHE A 45 16.79 22.47 -18.49
CA PHE A 45 18.20 22.80 -18.31
C PHE A 45 18.82 23.23 -19.64
N LEU A 46 19.95 23.91 -19.59
CA LEU A 46 20.62 24.43 -20.78
C LEU A 46 21.00 23.34 -21.82
N LEU A 47 21.15 22.10 -21.38
CA LEU A 47 21.64 20.97 -22.19
C LEU A 47 20.64 19.81 -22.34
N TYR A 48 19.65 19.71 -21.46
CA TYR A 48 18.68 18.61 -21.43
C TYR A 48 17.39 19.03 -20.74
N ASP A 49 16.28 18.41 -21.12
CA ASP A 49 15.00 18.57 -20.42
C ASP A 49 14.66 17.26 -19.70
N VAL A 50 14.19 17.39 -18.45
CA VAL A 50 13.73 16.26 -17.64
C VAL A 50 12.22 16.33 -17.50
N TYR A 51 11.54 15.25 -17.91
CA TYR A 51 10.09 15.09 -17.79
C TYR A 51 9.80 14.05 -16.73
N SER A 52 9.02 14.41 -15.72
CA SER A 52 8.54 13.46 -14.72
C SER A 52 7.05 13.25 -14.85
N HIS A 53 6.65 11.99 -14.96
CA HIS A 53 5.26 11.56 -15.09
C HIS A 53 4.90 10.59 -13.97
N LEU A 54 3.98 10.99 -13.08
CA LEU A 54 3.40 10.11 -12.06
C LEU A 54 2.36 9.22 -12.72
N THR A 55 2.64 7.92 -12.88
CA THR A 55 1.69 7.00 -13.52
C THR A 55 0.65 6.48 -12.53
N TYR A 56 1.02 6.38 -11.25
CA TYR A 56 0.15 5.92 -10.18
C TYR A 56 0.62 6.51 -8.86
N ALA A 57 -0.33 6.92 -8.03
CA ALA A 57 -0.09 7.21 -6.63
C ALA A 57 -1.15 6.46 -5.84
N ASP A 58 -0.71 5.74 -4.81
CA ASP A 58 -1.63 5.04 -3.93
C ASP A 58 -2.59 6.05 -3.26
N VAL A 59 -3.87 5.72 -3.29
CA VAL A 59 -4.98 6.62 -2.94
C VAL A 59 -5.86 6.08 -1.84
N ASP A 60 -5.59 4.89 -1.33
CA ASP A 60 -6.46 4.28 -0.35
C ASP A 60 -6.45 5.14 0.93
N GLU A 61 -7.51 5.95 1.07
CA GLU A 61 -7.84 6.71 2.27
C GLU A 61 -8.40 5.71 3.25
N HIS A 62 -7.49 5.07 3.97
CA HIS A 62 -7.86 4.15 5.03
C HIS A 62 -8.46 4.93 6.21
N ASP A 63 -9.52 4.38 6.81
CA ASP A 63 -10.18 5.01 7.94
C ASP A 63 -9.27 4.91 9.17
N ILE A 64 -8.83 6.07 9.67
CA ILE A 64 -7.96 6.18 10.86
C ILE A 64 -8.64 5.54 12.09
N ASN A 65 -9.97 5.43 12.11
CA ASN A 65 -10.70 4.88 13.25
C ASN A 65 -10.73 3.35 13.32
N ASP A 66 -10.58 2.64 12.19
CA ASP A 66 -10.40 1.19 12.16
C ASP A 66 -9.21 0.83 11.26
N PRO A 67 -7.99 0.89 11.80
CA PRO A 67 -6.78 0.78 10.99
C PRO A 67 -6.47 -0.65 10.52
N TYR A 68 -7.41 -1.58 10.68
CA TYR A 68 -7.25 -2.98 10.32
C TYR A 68 -8.11 -3.31 9.10
N HIS A 69 -7.45 -3.55 7.96
CA HIS A 69 -8.09 -3.81 6.68
C HIS A 69 -7.64 -5.16 6.08
N GLN A 70 -8.19 -5.52 4.92
CA GLN A 70 -7.98 -6.81 4.24
C GLN A 70 -8.37 -8.02 5.11
N GLU A 71 -9.68 -8.29 5.17
CA GLU A 71 -10.21 -9.46 5.87
C GLU A 71 -9.86 -10.75 5.11
N SER A 72 -9.06 -11.60 5.74
CA SER A 72 -8.76 -12.93 5.22
C SER A 72 -9.29 -14.01 6.15
N ILE A 73 -10.25 -14.80 5.63
CA ILE A 73 -10.86 -15.91 6.36
C ILE A 73 -9.96 -17.14 6.23
N ILE A 74 -9.33 -17.51 7.33
CA ILE A 74 -8.42 -18.64 7.44
C ILE A 74 -9.15 -19.78 8.14
N ASN A 75 -9.34 -20.89 7.43
CA ASN A 75 -9.76 -22.15 8.03
C ASN A 75 -8.51 -22.93 8.41
N ILE A 76 -8.26 -23.12 9.70
CA ILE A 76 -7.06 -23.78 10.20
C ILE A 76 -7.43 -24.89 11.18
N LYS A 77 -6.78 -26.05 11.05
CA LYS A 77 -6.81 -27.11 12.08
C LYS A 77 -5.55 -27.03 12.93
N GLN A 78 -5.61 -27.64 14.11
CA GLN A 78 -4.45 -27.69 15.01
C GLN A 78 -3.25 -28.35 14.32
N GLY A 79 -2.11 -27.66 14.31
CA GLY A 79 -0.87 -28.14 13.68
C GLY A 79 -0.75 -27.85 12.18
N ASP A 80 -1.77 -27.28 11.54
CA ASP A 80 -1.67 -26.85 10.15
C ASP A 80 -0.85 -25.55 10.02
N THR A 81 -0.21 -25.39 8.86
CA THR A 81 0.56 -24.20 8.48
C THR A 81 -0.15 -23.50 7.34
N LEU A 82 -0.30 -22.18 7.43
CA LEU A 82 -0.82 -21.34 6.36
C LEU A 82 0.16 -20.21 6.06
N THR A 83 0.35 -19.91 4.78
CA THR A 83 1.09 -18.72 4.36
C THR A 83 0.11 -17.57 4.21
N TYR A 84 0.39 -16.47 4.90
CA TYR A 84 -0.38 -15.23 4.82
C TYR A 84 0.57 -14.08 4.49
N ASP A 85 0.40 -13.49 3.31
CA ASP A 85 1.34 -12.55 2.67
C ASP A 85 2.81 -13.02 2.77
N LYS A 86 3.61 -12.42 3.66
CA LYS A 86 5.03 -12.69 3.88
C LYS A 86 5.34 -13.54 5.12
N HIS A 87 4.31 -14.02 5.82
CA HIS A 87 4.48 -14.76 7.08
C HIS A 87 3.90 -16.17 7.01
N PHE A 88 4.52 -17.07 7.76
CA PHE A 88 3.94 -18.38 8.04
C PHE A 88 3.18 -18.30 9.36
N ILE A 89 1.88 -18.55 9.31
CA ILE A 89 1.01 -18.61 10.47
C ILE A 89 0.76 -20.07 10.82
N PHE A 90 0.97 -20.38 12.09
CA PHE A 90 0.79 -21.69 12.68
C PHE A 90 -0.23 -21.61 13.82
N LEU A 91 -1.14 -22.57 13.88
CA LEU A 91 -1.96 -22.79 15.06
C LEU A 91 -1.24 -23.81 15.94
N ASP A 92 -0.51 -23.31 16.95
CA ASP A 92 0.33 -24.13 17.83
C ASP A 92 -0.53 -25.02 18.73
N SER A 93 -1.48 -24.41 19.44
CA SER A 93 -2.38 -25.14 20.33
C SER A 93 -3.75 -24.48 20.46
N LEU A 94 -4.79 -25.30 20.57
CA LEU A 94 -6.13 -24.87 20.93
C LEU A 94 -6.43 -25.39 22.34
N MET A 95 -6.50 -24.50 23.34
CA MET A 95 -6.88 -24.86 24.69
C MET A 95 -8.38 -24.66 24.86
N VAL A 96 -9.08 -25.71 25.31
CA VAL A 96 -10.50 -25.67 25.62
C VAL A 96 -10.67 -25.78 27.13
N ASN A 97 -11.23 -24.73 27.74
CA ASN A 97 -11.65 -24.76 29.12
C ASN A 97 -13.17 -24.72 29.18
N ALA A 98 -13.79 -25.87 29.41
CA ALA A 98 -15.23 -25.98 29.61
C ALA A 98 -15.50 -26.27 31.08
N ASN A 99 -16.14 -25.33 31.78
CA ASN A 99 -16.57 -25.58 33.15
C ASN A 99 -17.90 -26.33 33.10
N THR A 100 -17.85 -27.66 33.13
CA THR A 100 -19.03 -28.50 33.26
C THR A 100 -19.24 -28.79 34.74
N ASN A 101 -20.12 -28.02 35.39
CA ASN A 101 -20.64 -28.47 36.68
C ASN A 101 -21.84 -29.40 36.38
N PRO A 102 -21.72 -30.73 36.55
CA PRO A 102 -22.73 -31.69 36.10
C PRO A 102 -24.09 -31.57 36.82
N GLU A 103 -24.20 -30.75 37.87
CA GLU A 103 -25.45 -30.52 38.61
C GLU A 103 -26.15 -29.18 38.34
N SER A 104 -25.61 -28.31 37.48
CA SER A 104 -26.23 -27.00 37.22
C SER A 104 -26.94 -26.97 35.85
N GLN A 105 -28.26 -26.77 35.86
CA GLN A 105 -29.07 -26.42 34.67
C GLN A 105 -28.77 -25.00 34.13
N LYS A 106 -27.60 -24.43 34.45
CA LYS A 106 -27.18 -23.11 33.97
C LYS A 106 -26.04 -23.26 32.98
N ALA A 107 -26.25 -22.65 31.82
CA ALA A 107 -25.29 -22.21 30.81
C ALA A 107 -23.91 -22.90 30.81
N LEU A 108 -23.63 -23.62 29.73
CA LEU A 108 -22.30 -24.11 29.44
C LEU A 108 -21.35 -22.91 29.25
N ASP A 109 -20.45 -22.69 30.20
CA ASP A 109 -19.39 -21.70 30.09
C ASP A 109 -18.18 -22.37 29.41
N VAL A 110 -17.97 -22.05 28.13
CA VAL A 110 -16.87 -22.60 27.32
C VAL A 110 -15.93 -21.46 26.93
N MET A 111 -14.65 -21.62 27.24
CA MET A 111 -13.60 -20.71 26.80
C MET A 111 -12.60 -21.47 25.93
N LEU A 112 -12.30 -20.91 24.76
CA LEU A 112 -11.34 -21.41 23.79
C LEU A 112 -10.21 -20.38 23.68
N ILE A 113 -8.97 -20.84 23.79
CA ILE A 113 -7.77 -20.03 23.57
C ILE A 113 -7.02 -20.65 22.41
N ALA A 114 -6.90 -19.93 21.29
CA ALA A 114 -6.02 -20.32 20.19
C ALA A 114 -4.68 -19.60 20.35
N LYS A 115 -3.62 -20.38 20.54
CA LYS A 115 -2.26 -19.89 20.48
C LYS A 115 -1.80 -19.89 19.03
N ILE A 116 -1.71 -18.69 18.47
CA ILE A 116 -1.24 -18.42 17.13
C ILE A 116 0.25 -18.15 17.22
N LYS A 117 1.03 -18.83 16.39
CA LYS A 117 2.47 -18.65 16.24
C LYS A 117 2.72 -18.14 14.83
N MET A 118 3.46 -17.05 14.69
CA MET A 118 3.82 -16.45 13.41
C MET A 118 5.34 -16.54 13.23
N GLN A 119 5.79 -16.89 12.03
CA GLN A 119 7.20 -16.90 11.67
C GLN A 119 7.46 -15.90 10.55
N ASN A 120 8.44 -15.03 10.77
CA ASN A 120 8.92 -14.07 9.77
C ASN A 120 9.93 -14.73 8.81
N MET A 121 10.20 -14.08 7.68
CA MET A 121 11.20 -14.49 6.68
C MET A 121 12.63 -14.57 7.25
N LEU A 122 12.89 -13.88 8.37
CA LEU A 122 14.14 -13.93 9.14
C LEU A 122 14.24 -15.15 10.07
N GLY A 123 13.16 -15.92 10.22
CA GLY A 123 13.10 -17.10 11.08
C GLY A 123 12.75 -16.81 12.55
N GLU A 124 12.42 -15.57 12.90
CA GLU A 124 11.95 -15.20 14.23
C GLU A 124 10.48 -15.62 14.44
N PHE A 125 10.13 -15.96 15.68
CA PHE A 125 8.80 -16.45 16.03
C PHE A 125 8.10 -15.51 17.01
N SER A 126 6.89 -15.09 16.66
CA SER A 126 5.99 -14.28 17.49
C SER A 126 4.75 -15.09 17.87
N TYR A 127 4.20 -14.82 19.05
CA TYR A 127 3.07 -15.56 19.59
C TYR A 127 1.93 -14.61 19.96
N ALA A 128 0.69 -15.02 19.66
CA ALA A 128 -0.51 -14.27 20.03
C ALA A 128 -1.62 -15.23 20.46
N ASP A 129 -2.35 -14.87 21.52
CA ASP A 129 -3.42 -15.69 22.07
C ASP A 129 -4.78 -15.05 21.75
N ALA A 130 -5.54 -15.68 20.85
CA ALA A 130 -6.92 -15.28 20.58
C ALA A 130 -7.85 -16.01 21.54
N ILE A 131 -8.88 -15.33 22.04
CA ILE A 131 -9.82 -15.89 23.02
C ILE A 131 -11.25 -15.86 22.45
N TYR A 132 -11.95 -16.98 22.57
CA TYR A 132 -13.37 -17.10 22.26
C TYR A 132 -14.09 -17.66 23.48
N ALA A 133 -15.00 -16.89 24.06
CA ALA A 133 -15.74 -17.26 25.27
C ALA A 133 -17.24 -17.33 24.97
N VAL A 134 -17.88 -18.41 25.40
CA VAL A 134 -19.33 -18.59 25.38
C VAL A 134 -19.80 -18.61 26.82
N LYS A 135 -20.65 -17.66 27.19
CA LYS A 135 -21.26 -17.56 28.51
C LYS A 135 -22.76 -17.30 28.35
N ASN A 136 -23.61 -18.06 29.04
CA ASN A 136 -25.07 -17.90 28.94
C ASN A 136 -25.62 -17.97 27.51
N ASN A 137 -25.06 -18.85 26.66
CA ASN A 137 -25.44 -18.99 25.25
C ASN A 137 -25.14 -17.73 24.39
N ILE A 138 -24.32 -16.81 24.91
CA ILE A 138 -23.81 -15.65 24.20
C ILE A 138 -22.33 -15.90 23.93
N ALA A 139 -21.95 -15.87 22.65
CA ALA A 139 -20.57 -15.99 22.21
C ALA A 139 -19.93 -14.60 22.09
N GLN A 140 -18.72 -14.46 22.62
CA GLN A 140 -17.90 -13.26 22.51
C GLN A 140 -16.49 -13.67 22.08
N SER A 141 -15.97 -13.02 21.04
CA SER A 141 -14.59 -13.14 20.59
C SER A 141 -13.78 -11.94 21.04
N PHE A 142 -12.55 -12.18 21.47
CA PHE A 142 -11.57 -11.16 21.78
C PHE A 142 -10.46 -11.21 20.74
N PRO A 143 -10.13 -10.05 20.11
CA PRO A 143 -9.07 -9.99 19.12
C PRO A 143 -7.70 -10.27 19.77
N ALA A 144 -6.85 -11.01 19.06
CA ALA A 144 -5.43 -11.06 19.35
C ALA A 144 -4.69 -10.09 18.45
N PHE A 145 -3.74 -9.37 19.01
CA PHE A 145 -2.86 -8.46 18.28
C PHE A 145 -1.46 -9.06 18.28
N LEU A 146 -0.82 -9.04 17.12
CA LEU A 146 0.54 -9.50 16.94
C LEU A 146 1.32 -8.40 16.22
N GLU A 147 2.42 -7.98 16.83
CA GLU A 147 3.33 -6.99 16.28
C GLU A 147 4.68 -7.68 16.02
N ASP A 148 5.19 -7.56 14.80
CA ASP A 148 6.47 -8.09 14.36
C ASP A 148 7.25 -7.00 13.61
N GLY A 149 8.06 -6.25 14.36
CA GLY A 149 8.74 -5.06 13.86
C GLY A 149 7.77 -3.96 13.47
N ASP A 150 7.78 -3.56 12.19
CA ASP A 150 6.87 -2.56 11.63
C ASP A 150 5.49 -3.15 11.28
N LEU A 151 5.34 -4.48 11.30
CA LEU A 151 4.13 -5.15 10.84
C LEU A 151 3.20 -5.47 12.00
N LYS A 152 1.92 -5.10 11.86
CA LYS A 152 0.89 -5.38 12.85
C LYS A 152 -0.24 -6.18 12.23
N TYR A 153 -0.67 -7.22 12.92
CA TYR A 153 -1.73 -8.13 12.53
C TYR A 153 -2.76 -8.27 13.64
N LYS A 154 -4.04 -8.39 13.26
CA LYS A 154 -5.15 -8.66 14.18
C LYS A 154 -5.86 -9.93 13.80
N PHE A 155 -6.04 -10.82 14.76
CA PHE A 155 -6.72 -12.10 14.58
C PHE A 155 -8.00 -12.13 15.39
N ILE A 156 -9.12 -12.45 14.75
CA ILE A 156 -10.44 -12.56 15.40
C ILE A 156 -11.05 -13.91 15.07
N PHE A 157 -11.62 -14.57 16.08
CA PHE A 157 -12.44 -15.75 15.82
C PHE A 157 -13.73 -15.37 15.08
N SER A 158 -13.94 -15.99 13.92
CA SER A 158 -15.18 -15.85 13.16
C SER A 158 -16.17 -16.96 13.49
N GLU A 159 -15.70 -18.21 13.51
CA GLU A 159 -16.56 -19.37 13.70
C GLU A 159 -15.74 -20.49 14.32
N VAL A 160 -16.33 -21.20 15.28
CA VAL A 160 -15.72 -22.37 15.91
C VAL A 160 -16.60 -23.57 15.57
N ASN A 161 -16.04 -24.52 14.82
CA ASN A 161 -16.67 -25.82 14.63
C ASN A 161 -16.08 -26.83 15.61
N ALA A 162 -16.77 -27.01 16.74
CA ALA A 162 -16.35 -27.90 17.81
C ALA A 162 -16.36 -29.39 17.41
N GLU A 163 -17.18 -29.78 16.43
CA GLU A 163 -17.30 -31.18 15.99
C GLU A 163 -16.17 -31.57 15.02
N ALA A 164 -15.75 -30.64 14.17
CA ALA A 164 -14.71 -30.88 13.15
C ALA A 164 -13.28 -30.59 13.64
N GLY A 165 -13.10 -30.01 14.83
CA GLY A 165 -11.80 -29.58 15.35
C GLY A 165 -11.13 -28.49 14.50
N SER A 166 -11.92 -27.75 13.71
CA SER A 166 -11.46 -26.69 12.81
C SER A 166 -11.99 -25.35 13.27
N ILE A 167 -11.13 -24.33 13.27
CA ILE A 167 -11.50 -22.96 13.62
C ILE A 167 -11.34 -22.05 12.41
N LYS A 168 -12.25 -21.08 12.29
CA LYS A 168 -12.14 -19.97 11.35
C LYS A 168 -11.63 -18.75 12.07
N ILE A 169 -10.42 -18.33 11.71
CA ILE A 169 -9.81 -17.09 12.19
C ILE A 169 -9.86 -16.09 11.04
N LYS A 170 -10.35 -14.89 11.32
CA LYS A 170 -10.21 -13.72 10.44
C LYS A 170 -8.91 -13.02 10.79
N ALA A 171 -7.99 -12.96 9.84
CA ALA A 171 -6.80 -12.13 9.94
C ALA A 171 -7.08 -10.78 9.28
N TYR A 172 -6.59 -9.72 9.91
CA TYR A 172 -6.61 -8.36 9.38
C TYR A 172 -5.19 -7.79 9.45
N GLU A 173 -4.84 -7.00 8.45
CA GLU A 173 -3.58 -6.27 8.37
C GLU A 173 -3.76 -4.83 8.80
N HIS A 174 -2.74 -4.27 9.45
CA HIS A 174 -2.74 -2.86 9.80
C HIS A 174 -2.32 -2.00 8.61
N ILE A 175 -2.90 -0.80 8.44
CA ILE A 175 -2.55 0.16 7.37
C ILE A 175 -1.04 0.44 7.32
N ASP A 176 -0.38 0.55 8.47
CA ASP A 176 1.09 0.75 8.57
C ASP A 176 1.91 -0.31 7.79
N ASN A 177 1.35 -1.51 7.55
CA ASN A 177 2.01 -2.56 6.77
C ASN A 177 2.10 -2.19 5.29
N GLU A 178 1.16 -1.39 4.80
CA GLU A 178 1.10 -0.92 3.42
C GLU A 178 1.82 0.43 3.33
N LYS A 179 3.08 0.39 2.91
CA LYS A 179 3.86 1.61 2.71
C LYS A 179 3.33 2.34 1.47
N PRO A 180 2.95 3.63 1.58
CA PRO A 180 2.48 4.39 0.44
C PRO A 180 3.59 4.48 -0.59
N PHE A 181 3.27 4.15 -1.85
CA PHE A 181 4.23 4.23 -2.94
C PHE A 181 3.69 5.03 -4.12
N ILE A 182 4.61 5.63 -4.86
CA ILE A 182 4.33 6.33 -6.11
C ILE A 182 5.09 5.63 -7.24
N ILE A 183 4.41 5.42 -8.37
CA ILE A 183 5.06 4.96 -9.59
C ILE A 183 5.28 6.17 -10.48
N MET A 184 6.55 6.53 -10.69
CA MET A 184 6.93 7.64 -11.57
C MET A 184 7.84 7.19 -12.70
N LYS A 185 7.72 7.88 -13.83
CA LYS A 185 8.61 7.74 -14.99
C LYS A 185 9.32 9.07 -15.21
N ALA A 186 10.65 9.05 -15.13
CA ALA A 186 11.50 10.17 -15.51
C ALA A 186 12.11 9.93 -16.89
N ILE A 187 11.95 10.87 -17.81
CA ILE A 187 12.51 10.81 -19.19
C ILE A 187 13.42 12.00 -19.38
N ILE A 188 14.66 11.74 -19.79
CA ILE A 188 15.62 12.76 -20.20
C ILE A 188 15.61 12.83 -21.72
N PHE A 189 15.35 14.01 -22.28
CA PHE A 189 15.48 14.23 -23.71
C PHE A 189 16.83 14.89 -24.02
N PRO A 190 17.83 14.12 -24.47
CA PRO A 190 19.07 14.69 -24.95
C PRO A 190 18.82 15.45 -26.26
N TYR A 191 19.42 16.63 -26.41
CA TYR A 191 19.36 17.48 -27.62
C TYR A 191 18.02 18.20 -27.89
N ILE A 192 17.25 18.57 -26.86
CA ILE A 192 16.07 19.45 -27.00
C ILE A 192 16.39 20.76 -27.77
N ASN A 193 17.62 21.25 -27.63
CA ASN A 193 18.10 22.46 -28.32
C ASN A 193 17.96 22.37 -29.85
N LEU A 194 18.07 21.18 -30.45
CA LEU A 194 17.88 20.99 -31.89
C LEU A 194 16.41 21.25 -32.30
N LEU A 195 15.47 20.82 -31.46
CA LEU A 195 14.04 21.05 -31.67
C LEU A 195 13.71 22.54 -31.55
N TRP A 196 14.26 23.22 -30.53
CA TRP A 196 14.11 24.67 -30.36
C TRP A 196 14.68 25.48 -31.53
N ILE A 197 15.86 25.10 -32.04
CA ILE A 197 16.45 25.74 -33.24
C ILE A 197 15.51 25.55 -34.44
N GLY A 198 14.96 24.36 -34.65
CA GLY A 198 13.99 24.10 -35.70
C GLY A 198 12.72 24.94 -35.56
N ALA A 199 12.16 25.04 -34.35
CA ALA A 199 10.99 25.86 -34.06
C ALA A 199 11.22 27.35 -34.32
N ILE A 200 12.37 27.88 -33.90
CA ILE A 200 12.77 29.28 -34.16
C ILE A 200 12.92 29.52 -35.66
N LEU A 201 13.56 28.61 -36.39
CA LEU A 201 13.77 28.74 -37.83
C LEU A 201 12.45 28.74 -38.60
N MET A 202 11.48 27.89 -38.22
CA MET A 202 10.13 27.91 -38.77
C MET A 202 9.39 29.22 -38.44
N ALA A 203 9.48 29.71 -37.20
CA ALA A 203 8.85 30.96 -36.79
C ALA A 203 9.40 32.16 -37.58
N VAL A 204 10.72 32.24 -37.76
CA VAL A 204 11.38 33.27 -38.55
C VAL A 204 10.99 33.17 -40.03
N GLY A 205 11.02 31.97 -40.62
CA GLY A 205 10.58 31.77 -42.01
C GLY A 205 9.14 32.20 -42.23
N THR A 206 8.26 31.87 -41.28
CA THR A 206 6.84 32.25 -41.31
C THR A 206 6.69 33.78 -41.20
N LEU A 207 7.39 34.43 -40.28
CA LEU A 207 7.41 35.89 -40.14
C LEU A 207 7.87 36.59 -41.43
N ILE A 208 8.96 36.12 -42.04
CA ILE A 208 9.46 36.68 -43.30
C ILE A 208 8.41 36.54 -44.41
N SER A 209 7.77 35.36 -44.49
CA SER A 209 6.74 35.07 -45.50
C SER A 209 5.52 35.97 -45.34
N VAL A 210 5.08 36.19 -44.10
CA VAL A 210 3.98 37.10 -43.76
C VAL A 210 4.32 38.55 -44.08
N ILE A 211 5.53 39.01 -43.74
CA ILE A 211 5.98 40.38 -44.05
C ILE A 211 6.06 40.60 -45.57
N GLN A 212 6.54 39.62 -46.33
CA GLN A 212 6.57 39.69 -47.79
C GLN A 212 5.16 39.72 -48.40
N LEU A 213 4.23 38.93 -47.85
CA LEU A 213 2.83 38.95 -48.28
C LEU A 213 2.21 40.34 -48.08
N PHE A 214 2.37 40.95 -46.91
CA PHE A 214 1.85 42.29 -46.64
C PHE A 214 2.46 43.38 -47.53
N LYS A 215 3.75 43.26 -47.88
CA LYS A 215 4.39 44.18 -48.84
C LYS A 215 3.84 44.02 -50.26
N LYS A 216 3.49 42.80 -50.67
CA LYS A 216 2.98 42.49 -52.01
C LYS A 216 1.51 42.88 -52.20
N VAL A 217 0.71 42.89 -51.13
CA VAL A 217 -0.71 43.31 -51.13
C VAL A 217 -0.88 44.83 -51.16
N LYS A 218 0.16 45.59 -50.76
CA LYS A 218 0.13 47.07 -50.72
C LYS A 218 0.67 47.72 -52.01
N SER A 219 1.19 46.93 -52.94
CA SER A 219 1.60 47.34 -54.29
C SER A 219 0.55 46.94 -55.31
#